data_AF-Q6ZXD7-F1
#
_entry.id   AF-Q6ZXD7-F1
#
_cell.length_a   1.000
_cell.length_b   1.000
_cell.length_c   1.000
_cell.angle_alpha   90.00
_cell.angle_beta   90.00
_cell.angle_gamma   90.00
#
_symmetry.space_group_name_H-M   'P 1'
#
loop_
_entity.id
_entity.type
_entity.pdbx_description
1 polymer ?
#
loop_
_entity_poly.entity_id
_entity_poly.type
_entity_poly.pdbx_seq_one_letter_code
_entity_poly.pdbx_strand_id
1 'polypeptide(L)' 'MAYKHILVAVDLSEESFVLLKKAADLAKALDAQLSLIHIDVNYAELYTGLIDINLSDTQDRA' A
#
# COMPACT_ATOMS: atom_id res chain seq x y z
N MET A 1 -14.70 -22.45 11.20
CA MET A 1 -14.42 -21.14 11.81
C MET A 1 -14.56 -20.08 10.72
N ALA A 2 -15.24 -18.97 11.01
CA ALA A 2 -15.36 -17.84 10.09
C ALA A 2 -14.32 -16.75 10.42
N TYR A 3 -13.94 -15.94 9.43
CA TYR A 3 -13.03 -14.81 9.64
C TYR A 3 -13.58 -13.83 10.69
N LYS A 4 -12.72 -13.37 11.60
CA LYS A 4 -13.07 -12.41 12.66
C LYS A 4 -12.49 -11.02 12.42
N HIS A 5 -11.43 -10.95 11.63
CA HIS A 5 -10.77 -9.72 11.24
C HIS A 5 -10.29 -9.86 9.79
N ILE A 6 -10.63 -8.88 8.97
CA ILE A 6 -10.24 -8.76 7.58
C ILE A 6 -9.35 -7.52 7.46
N LEU A 7 -8.15 -7.70 6.91
CA LEU A 7 -7.21 -6.62 6.63
C LEU A 7 -7.05 -6.49 5.11
N VAL A 8 -7.26 -5.31 4.56
CA VAL A 8 -7.13 -5.05 3.12
C VAL A 8 -6.05 -4.00 2.89
N ALA A 9 -5.07 -4.34 2.07
CA ALA A 9 -4.09 -3.38 1.58
C ALA A 9 -4.60 -2.74 0.28
N VAL A 10 -4.53 -1.41 0.19
CA VAL A 10 -5.05 -0.64 -0.95
C VAL A 10 -4.07 0.45 -1.39
N ASP A 11 -3.96 0.64 -2.69
CA ASP A 11 -3.15 1.68 -3.35
C ASP A 11 -3.99 2.83 -3.91
N LEU A 12 -5.29 2.87 -3.60
CA LEU A 12 -6.27 3.85 -4.09
C LEU A 12 -6.52 3.83 -5.60
N SER A 13 -6.13 2.74 -6.29
CA SER A 13 -6.56 2.45 -7.67
C SER A 13 -8.06 2.11 -7.76
N GLU A 14 -8.60 2.07 -8.98
CA GLU A 14 -9.98 1.60 -9.21
C GLU A 14 -10.14 0.12 -8.81
N GLU A 15 -9.11 -0.70 -9.03
CA GLU A 15 -9.05 -2.11 -8.66
C GLU A 15 -9.15 -2.28 -7.14
N SER A 16 -8.49 -1.40 -6.38
CA SER A 16 -8.60 -1.35 -4.92
C SER A 16 -10.04 -1.14 -4.46
N PHE A 17 -10.85 -0.38 -5.22
CA PHE A 17 -12.26 -0.16 -4.87
C PHE A 17 -13.11 -1.44 -4.97
N VAL A 18 -12.82 -2.31 -5.93
CA VAL A 18 -13.48 -3.61 -6.07
C VAL A 18 -13.16 -4.51 -4.86
N LEU A 19 -11.90 -4.53 -4.43
CA LEU A 19 -11.46 -5.26 -3.23
C LEU A 19 -12.14 -4.74 -1.96
N LEU A 20 -12.20 -3.42 -1.79
CA LEU A 20 -12.87 -2.78 -0.65
C LEU A 20 -14.35 -3.19 -0.56
N LYS A 21 -15.07 -3.20 -1.68
CA LYS A 21 -16.48 -3.57 -1.69
C LYS A 21 -16.70 -5.02 -1.28
N LYS A 22 -15.90 -5.96 -1.82
CA LYS A 22 -15.96 -7.38 -1.43
C LYS A 22 -15.63 -7.59 0.04
N ALA A 23 -14.60 -6.90 0.54
CA ALA A 23 -14.20 -7.01 1.93
C ALA A 23 -15.25 -6.45 2.89
N ALA A 24 -15.90 -5.34 2.54
CA ALA A 24 -17.00 -4.76 3.30
C ALA A 24 -18.22 -5.71 3.34
N ASP A 25 -18.62 -6.26 2.19
CA ASP A 25 -19.73 -7.21 2.11
C ASP A 25 -19.45 -8.47 2.93
N LEU A 26 -18.22 -9.00 2.85
CA LEU A 26 -17.80 -10.18 3.62
C LEU A 26 -17.71 -9.89 5.12
N ALA A 27 -17.14 -8.75 5.51
CA ALA A 27 -17.03 -8.36 6.92
C ALA A 27 -18.42 -8.23 7.56
N LYS A 28 -19.36 -7.61 6.84
CA LYS A 28 -20.75 -7.47 7.28
C LYS A 28 -21.46 -8.81 7.42
N ALA A 29 -21.26 -9.73 6.47
CA ALA A 29 -21.87 -11.06 6.52
C ALA A 29 -21.34 -11.93 7.67
N LEU A 30 -20.10 -11.69 8.11
CA LEU A 30 -19.42 -12.47 9.14
C LEU A 30 -19.38 -11.81 10.52
N ASP A 31 -19.92 -10.59 10.66
CA ASP A 31 -19.75 -9.74 11.84
C ASP A 31 -18.25 -9.62 12.22
N ALA A 32 -17.43 -9.37 11.21
CA ALA A 32 -15.98 -9.30 11.33
C ALA A 32 -15.49 -7.85 11.34
N GLN A 33 -14.39 -7.58 12.05
CA GLN A 33 -13.69 -6.31 11.97
C GLN A 33 -13.09 -6.15 10.56
N LEU A 34 -13.16 -4.94 10.00
CA LEU A 34 -12.48 -4.58 8.77
C LEU A 34 -11.45 -3.48 9.06
N SER A 35 -10.20 -3.70 8.65
CA SER A 35 -9.12 -2.71 8.74
C SER A 35 -8.47 -2.53 7.37
N LEU A 36 -8.01 -1.31 7.11
CA LEU A 36 -7.39 -0.94 5.84
C LEU A 36 -5.96 -0.48 6.10
N ILE A 37 -5.05 -0.85 5.19
CA ILE A 37 -3.70 -0.27 5.11
C ILE A 37 -3.57 0.36 3.73
N HIS A 38 -3.20 1.63 3.70
CA HIS A 38 -2.80 2.27 2.46
C HIS A 38 -1.35 1.93 2.14
N ILE A 39 -1.09 1.45 0.93
CA ILE A 39 0.26 1.29 0.39
C ILE A 39 0.47 2.41 -0.62
N ASP A 40 1.39 3.32 -0.31
CA ASP A 40 1.85 4.31 -1.27
C ASP A 40 2.81 3.62 -2.25
N VAL A 41 2.42 3.59 -3.53
CA VAL A 41 3.20 2.94 -4.61
C VAL A 41 4.16 3.93 -5.28
N ASN A 42 4.30 5.16 -4.77
CA ASN A 42 5.22 6.14 -5.28
C ASN A 42 6.68 5.76 -4.98
N TYR A 43 7.20 4.79 -5.74
CA TYR A 43 8.60 4.37 -5.71
C TYR A 43 9.53 5.44 -6.31
N ALA A 44 9.02 6.35 -7.14
CA ALA A 44 9.85 7.29 -7.89
C ALA A 44 10.63 8.23 -6.97
N GLU A 45 9.99 8.74 -5.90
CA GLU A 45 10.66 9.61 -4.93
C GLU A 45 11.82 8.91 -4.21
N LEU A 46 11.66 7.63 -3.86
CA LEU A 46 12.71 6.83 -3.22
C LEU A 46 13.93 6.68 -4.13
N TYR A 47 13.74 6.46 -5.44
CA TYR A 47 14.85 6.36 -6.39
C TYR A 47 15.51 7.71 -6.68
N THR A 48 14.76 8.81 -6.75
CA THR A 48 15.37 10.14 -6.93
C THR A 48 16.35 10.47 -5.82
N GLY A 49 16.00 10.20 -4.54
CA GLY A 49 16.92 10.38 -3.42
C GLY A 49 18.16 9.49 -3.51
N LEU A 50 18.02 8.23 -3.93
CA LEU A 50 19.16 7.32 -4.09
C LEU A 50 20.09 7.70 -5.24
N ILE A 51 19.54 8.24 -6.34
CA ILE A 51 20.33 8.75 -7.47
C ILE A 51 21.11 10.00 -7.04
N ASP A 52 20.47 10.93 -6.32
CA ASP A 52 21.12 12.12 -5.80
C ASP A 52 22.24 11.79 -4.80
N ILE A 53 22.01 10.83 -3.90
CA ILE A 53 23.05 10.33 -2.97
C ILE A 53 24.24 9.76 -3.75
N ASN A 54 23.99 8.91 -4.75
CA ASN A 54 25.05 8.30 -5.53
C ASN A 54 25.88 9.34 -6.32
N LEU A 55 25.21 10.36 -6.90
CA LEU A 55 25.87 11.40 -7.66
C LEU A 55 26.73 12.33 -6.78
N SER A 56 26.24 12.64 -5.58
CA SER A 56 27.00 13.41 -4.57
C SER A 56 28.33 12.70 -4.22
N ASP A 57 28.26 11.39 -3.94
CA ASP A 57 29.43 10.57 -3.62
C ASP A 57 30.42 10.44 -4.80
N THR A 58 29.94 10.55 -6.04
CA THR A 58 30.81 10.50 -7.23
C THR A 58 31.48 11.84 -7.54
N GLN A 59 30.85 12.98 -7.19
CA GLN A 59 31.43 14.31 -7.43
C GLN A 59 32.54 14.66 -6.43
N ASP A 60 32.47 14.21 -5.18
CA ASP A 60 33.49 14.46 -4.16
C ASP A 60 34.81 13.69 -4.38
N ARG A 61 34.86 12.80 -5.39
CA ARG A 61 36.02 11.97 -5.72
C ARG A 61 36.73 12.35 -7.02
N ALA A 62 36.37 13.47 -7.65
CA ALA A 62 36.96 13.97 -8.89
C ALA A 62 37.90 15.17 -8.65
#